data_AF-T1B2D7-F1
#
_entry.id   AF-T1B2D7-F1
#
_cell.length_a   1.000
_cell.length_b   1.000
_cell.length_c   1.000
_cell.angle_alpha   90.00
_cell.angle_beta   90.00
_cell.angle_gamma   90.00
#
_symmetry.space_group_name_H-M   'P 1'
#
loop_
_entity.id
_entity.type
_entity.pdbx_description
1 polymer ?
#
loop_
_entity_poly.entity_id
_entity_poly.type
_entity_poly.pdbx_seq_one_letter_code
_entity_poly.pdbx_strand_id
1 'polypeptide(L)'
;MSSLPGQSRASLAHSLVLVIDDNEAVRTALEVLFCLHGAQLLGAASPPEALALLQREAVDLVIQDMNFRREATAGEEGVALF
;
A
#
# COMPACT_ATOMS: atom_id res chain seq x y z
N MET A 1 11.65 10.05 -35.28
CA MET A 1 11.98 9.55 -33.92
C MET A 1 11.16 10.37 -32.93
N SER A 2 9.91 9.94 -32.69
CA SER A 2 8.95 10.68 -31.88
C SER A 2 9.10 10.24 -30.42
N SER A 3 9.29 11.20 -29.53
CA SER A 3 9.45 11.05 -28.09
C SER A 3 8.16 10.50 -27.47
N LEU A 4 8.26 9.43 -26.67
CA LEU A 4 7.11 8.89 -25.92
C LEU A 4 6.64 9.92 -24.88
N PRO A 5 5.36 10.33 -24.88
CA PRO A 5 4.81 11.22 -23.86
C PRO A 5 4.63 10.47 -22.52
N GLY A 6 4.98 11.12 -21.41
CA GLY A 6 4.34 10.81 -20.11
C GLY A 6 5.10 9.97 -19.09
N GLN A 7 6.44 9.86 -19.12
CA GLN A 7 7.17 9.37 -17.95
C GLN A 7 7.37 10.50 -16.93
N SER A 8 6.26 10.98 -16.35
CA SER A 8 6.35 11.63 -15.04
C SER A 8 6.84 10.54 -14.09
N ARG A 9 8.08 10.63 -13.60
CA ARG A 9 8.51 9.78 -12.48
C ARG A 9 7.53 10.07 -11.35
N ALA A 10 6.69 9.09 -11.00
CA ALA A 10 5.81 9.19 -9.85
C ALA A 10 6.69 9.57 -8.65
N SER A 11 6.52 10.80 -8.17
CA SER A 11 7.21 11.27 -6.98
C SER A 11 6.40 10.79 -5.79
N LEU A 12 7.04 10.03 -4.92
CA LEU A 12 6.49 9.64 -3.63
C LEU A 12 6.67 10.74 -2.57
N ALA A 13 7.37 11.83 -2.91
CA ALA A 13 7.53 12.96 -2.01
C ALA A 13 6.16 13.51 -1.64
N HIS A 14 5.83 13.44 -0.35
CA HIS A 14 4.57 13.85 0.26
C HIS A 14 3.37 12.91 0.06
N SER A 15 3.54 11.72 -0.53
CA SER A 15 2.47 10.73 -0.60
C SER A 15 2.24 10.04 0.74
N LEU A 16 0.98 9.79 1.09
CA LEU A 16 0.58 8.95 2.22
C LEU A 16 0.22 7.55 1.72
N VAL A 17 1.04 6.56 2.08
CA VAL A 17 0.90 5.17 1.65
C VAL A 17 0.33 4.33 2.79
N LEU A 18 -0.71 3.55 2.55
CA LEU A 18 -1.24 2.56 3.49
C LEU A 18 -0.71 1.17 3.12
N VAL A 19 0.00 0.52 4.04
CA VAL A 19 0.43 -0.88 3.92
C VAL A 19 -0.46 -1.76 4.79
N ILE A 20 -0.97 -2.84 4.21
CA ILE A 20 -1.86 -3.80 4.87
C ILE A 20 -1.20 -5.19 4.80
N ASP A 21 -0.66 -5.65 5.93
CA ASP A 21 0.10 -6.90 6.05
C ASP A 21 0.06 -7.36 7.51
N ASP A 22 -0.18 -8.64 7.80
CA ASP A 22 -0.25 -9.15 9.17
C ASP A 22 1.12 -9.24 9.85
N ASN A 23 2.21 -9.25 9.08
CA ASN A 23 3.58 -9.31 9.54
C ASN A 23 4.17 -7.91 9.81
N GLU A 24 4.39 -7.61 11.09
CA GLU A 24 5.00 -6.34 11.53
C GLU A 24 6.38 -6.07 10.91
N ALA A 25 7.19 -7.11 10.66
CA ALA A 25 8.50 -6.95 10.06
C ALA A 25 8.40 -6.43 8.61
N VAL A 26 7.37 -6.85 7.87
CA VAL A 26 7.11 -6.37 6.51
C VAL A 26 6.67 -4.91 6.55
N ARG A 27 5.72 -4.56 7.42
CA ARG A 27 5.26 -3.16 7.58
C ARG A 27 6.43 -2.23 7.95
N THR A 28 7.27 -2.63 8.89
CA THR A 28 8.46 -1.86 9.30
C THR A 28 9.46 -1.69 8.16
N ALA A 29 9.74 -2.75 7.39
CA ALA A 29 10.66 -2.68 6.26
C ALA A 29 10.16 -1.71 5.19
N LEU A 30 8.86 -1.76 4.89
CA LEU A 30 8.23 -0.84 3.94
C LEU A 30 8.20 0.59 4.46
N GLU A 31 7.94 0.82 5.75
CA GLU A 31 8.03 2.14 6.37
C GLU A 31 9.41 2.78 6.13
N VAL A 32 10.50 2.04 6.40
CA VAL A 32 11.86 2.52 6.17
C VAL A 32 12.10 2.84 4.69
N LEU A 33 11.69 1.94 3.79
CA LEU A 33 11.85 2.14 2.34
C LEU A 33 11.12 3.41 1.86
N PHE A 34 9.84 3.58 2.23
CA PHE A 34 9.04 4.72 1.79
C PHE A 34 9.50 6.04 2.41
N CYS A 35 9.93 6.03 3.68
CA CYS A 35 10.52 7.19 4.34
C CYS A 35 11.78 7.68 3.62
N LEU A 36 12.67 6.76 3.18
CA LEU A 36 13.86 7.10 2.39
C LEU A 36 13.52 7.76 1.04
N HIS A 37 12.31 7.53 0.53
CA HIS A 37 11.78 8.13 -0.69
C HIS A 37 10.87 9.34 -0.45
N GLY A 38 10.74 9.82 0.80
CA GLY A 38 9.99 11.02 1.16
C GLY A 38 8.46 10.83 1.27
N ALA A 39 7.99 9.59 1.29
CA ALA A 39 6.60 9.26 1.58
C ALA A 39 6.38 9.07 3.08
N GLN A 40 5.13 9.25 3.50
CA GLN A 40 4.62 8.87 4.80
C GLN A 40 3.93 7.51 4.69
N LEU A 41 3.98 6.71 5.75
CA LEU A 41 3.39 5.38 5.76
C LEU A 41 2.42 5.21 6.94
N LEU A 42 1.29 4.59 6.66
CA LEU A 42 0.37 4.02 7.64
C LEU A 42 0.44 2.50 7.52
N GLY A 43 0.42 1.81 8.65
CA GLY A 43 0.37 0.34 8.70
C GLY A 43 -0.97 -0.14 9.24
N ALA A 44 -1.50 -1.20 8.65
CA ALA A 44 -2.62 -1.97 9.20
C ALA A 44 -2.27 -3.46 9.22
N ALA A 45 -2.56 -4.13 10.33
CA ALA A 45 -2.40 -5.56 10.50
C ALA A 45 -3.67 -6.35 10.14
N SER A 46 -4.75 -5.67 9.73
CA SER A 46 -6.02 -6.31 9.38
C SER A 46 -6.90 -5.45 8.45
N PRO A 47 -7.84 -6.05 7.68
CA PRO A 47 -8.79 -5.30 6.87
C PRO A 47 -9.65 -4.31 7.67
N PRO A 48 -10.19 -4.66 8.86
CA PRO A 48 -10.95 -3.68 9.65
C PRO A 48 -10.14 -2.45 10.06
N GLU A 49 -8.87 -2.65 10.43
CA GLU A 49 -7.95 -1.55 10.76
C GLU A 49 -7.66 -0.70 9.53
N ALA A 50 -7.40 -1.33 8.38
CA ALA A 50 -7.18 -0.63 7.11
C ALA A 50 -8.39 0.22 6.70
N LEU A 51 -9.60 -0.31 6.82
CA LEU A 51 -10.84 0.42 6.52
C LEU A 51 -11.04 1.60 7.46
N ALA A 52 -10.73 1.44 8.76
CA ALA A 52 -10.81 2.54 9.72
C ALA A 52 -9.80 3.66 9.39
N LEU A 53 -8.61 3.33 8.89
CA LEU A 53 -7.63 4.30 8.43
C LEU A 53 -8.08 5.02 7.15
N LEU A 54 -8.60 4.28 6.17
CA LEU A 54 -9.12 4.86 4.92
C LEU A 54 -10.31 5.81 5.13
N GLN A 55 -11.09 5.62 6.19
CA GLN A 55 -12.17 6.54 6.56
C GLN A 55 -11.67 7.85 7.19
N ARG A 56 -10.46 7.86 7.74
CA ARG A 56 -9.90 8.98 8.51
C ARG A 56 -8.85 9.77 7.74
N GLU A 57 -8.09 9.09 6.89
CA GLU A 57 -6.88 9.62 6.26
C GLU A 57 -7.04 9.64 4.73
N ALA A 58 -6.55 10.69 4.07
CA ALA A 58 -6.52 10.79 2.62
C ALA A 58 -5.28 10.04 2.08
N VAL A 59 -5.42 8.72 1.91
CA VAL A 59 -4.36 7.84 1.40
C VAL A 59 -4.25 7.94 -0.13
N ASP A 60 -3.04 8.12 -0.65
CA ASP A 60 -2.77 8.22 -2.09
C ASP A 60 -2.54 6.84 -2.75
N LEU A 61 -2.05 5.88 -1.97
CA LEU A 61 -1.70 4.53 -2.43
C LEU A 61 -1.93 3.51 -1.33
N VAL A 62 -2.56 2.39 -1.69
CA VAL A 62 -2.69 1.21 -0.83
C VAL A 62 -1.80 0.10 -1.37
N ILE A 63 -1.02 -0.52 -0.48
CA ILE A 63 -0.23 -1.74 -0.75
C ILE A 63 -0.75 -2.80 0.21
N GLN A 64 -1.31 -3.88 -0.33
CA GLN A 64 -1.90 -4.94 0.46
C GLN A 64 -1.24 -6.27 0.13
N ASP A 65 -0.81 -7.01 1.16
CA ASP A 65 -0.45 -8.41 1.00
C ASP A 65 -1.71 -9.23 0.73
N MET A 66 -1.74 -9.92 -0.41
CA MET A 66 -2.86 -10.74 -0.85
C MET A 66 -3.12 -11.95 0.06
N ASN A 67 -2.20 -12.30 0.97
CA ASN A 67 -2.27 -13.53 1.77
C ASN A 67 -3.03 -13.42 3.10
N PHE A 68 -4.01 -12.53 3.21
CA PHE A 68 -4.71 -12.24 4.48
C PHE A 68 -5.40 -13.45 5.16
N ARG A 69 -5.55 -14.59 4.47
CA ARG A 69 -5.98 -15.87 5.05
C ARG A 69 -5.12 -17.01 4.52
N ARG A 70 -4.59 -17.82 5.43
CA ARG A 70 -3.60 -18.89 5.19
C ARG A 70 -4.05 -20.05 4.29
N GLU A 71 -5.19 -19.98 3.62
CA GLU A 71 -5.77 -21.10 2.86
C GLU A 71 -6.34 -20.73 1.46
N ALA A 72 -6.14 -19.51 0.95
CA ALA A 72 -6.66 -19.12 -0.37
C ALA A 72 -5.55 -18.61 -1.30
N THR A 73 -4.91 -19.52 -2.05
CA THR A 73 -3.92 -19.23 -3.10
C THR A 73 -4.52 -18.66 -4.41
N ALA A 74 -5.80 -18.30 -4.42
CA ALA A 74 -6.54 -18.01 -5.65
C ALA A 74 -6.65 -16.52 -6.04
N GLY A 75 -6.30 -15.58 -5.17
CA GLY A 75 -6.24 -14.14 -5.52
C GLY A 75 -7.59 -13.47 -5.85
N GLU A 76 -8.70 -14.20 -5.80
CA GLU A 76 -10.04 -13.71 -6.19
C GLU A 76 -10.59 -12.64 -5.24
N GLU A 77 -10.21 -12.66 -3.95
CA GLU A 77 -10.66 -11.66 -2.98
C GLU A 77 -10.06 -10.27 -3.21
N GLY A 78 -8.87 -10.17 -3.82
CA GLY A 78 -8.26 -8.88 -4.18
C GLY A 78 -9.04 -8.12 -5.26
N VAL A 79 -9.80 -8.85 -6.09
CA VAL A 79 -10.71 -8.28 -7.09
C VAL A 79 -12.03 -7.84 -6.44
N ALA A 80 -12.48 -8.53 -5.39
CA ALA A 80 -13.75 -8.19 -4.74
C ALA A 80 -13.70 -6.90 -3.90
N LEU A 81 -12.50 -6.39 -3.60
CA LEU A 81 -12.28 -5.15 -2.85
C LEU A 81 -12.31 -3.88 -3.72
N PHE A 82 -12.35 -4.00 -5.06
CA PHE A 82 -12.37 -2.87 -5.99
C PHE A 82 -13.45 -3.00 -7.07
#